data_AF-A0A4R4DQJ6-F1
#
_entry.id   AF-A0A4R4DQJ6-F1
#
_cell.length_a   1.000
_cell.length_b   1.000
_cell.length_c   1.000
_cell.angle_alpha   90.00
_cell.angle_beta   90.00
_cell.angle_gamma   90.00
#
_symmetry.space_group_name_H-M   'P 1'
#
loop_
_entity.id
_entity.type
_entity.pdbx_description
1 polymer ?
#
loop_
_entity_poly.entity_id
_entity_poly.type
_entity_poly.pdbx_seq_one_letter_code
_entity_poly.pdbx_strand_id
1 'polypeptide(L)'
;MNQREKDLILSLAQKKISIDDFAREYGVNFLDNKRQILMMLNDAFNSKDSEEVEYSMLLGFHLNAFSPEYAPLLCKLLLADWHYKHEDIVFILQKLKNPNTVDCLYDVIFAKFSYLEYDDSYSLARKAIHALADIDTNEARAMLQRLSNSDIPIIREKAKKQLKY
;
A
#
# COMPACT_ATOMS: atom_id res chain seq x y z
N MET A 1 9.47 15.95 -4.48
CA MET A 1 10.81 15.89 -3.84
C MET A 1 11.94 16.26 -4.80
N ASN A 2 12.98 16.96 -4.32
CA ASN A 2 14.22 17.21 -5.07
C ASN A 2 15.24 16.05 -4.93
N GLN A 3 16.31 16.06 -5.73
CA GLN A 3 17.29 14.97 -5.73
C GLN A 3 17.98 14.76 -4.37
N ARG A 4 18.31 15.85 -3.66
CA ARG A 4 18.94 15.78 -2.34
C ARG A 4 18.05 15.07 -1.33
N GLU A 5 16.74 15.35 -1.34
CA GLU A 5 15.76 14.68 -0.48
C GLU A 5 15.70 13.18 -0.75
N LYS A 6 15.68 12.79 -2.04
CA LYS A 6 15.69 11.38 -2.46
C LYS A 6 16.95 10.66 -1.97
N ASP A 7 18.12 11.28 -2.14
CA ASP A 7 19.40 10.70 -1.72
C ASP A 7 19.47 10.51 -0.18
N LEU A 8 18.89 11.44 0.58
CA LEU A 8 18.77 11.33 2.03
C LEU A 8 17.86 10.16 2.43
N ILE A 9 16.71 9.99 1.77
CA ILE A 9 15.79 8.88 2.03
C ILE A 9 16.47 7.54 1.73
N LEU A 10 17.21 7.43 0.61
CA LEU A 10 17.99 6.23 0.30
C LEU A 10 19.07 5.96 1.34
N SER A 11 19.76 7.00 1.80
CA SER A 11 20.82 6.88 2.80
C SER A 11 20.26 6.39 4.13
N LEU A 12 19.10 6.90 4.55
CA LEU A 12 18.38 6.40 5.73
C LEU A 12 17.98 4.94 5.52
N ALA A 13 17.40 4.61 4.36
CA ALA A 13 16.91 3.27 4.06
C ALA A 13 18.03 2.21 4.05
N GLN A 14 19.19 2.59 3.54
CA GLN A 14 20.41 1.78 3.52
C GLN A 14 21.15 1.80 4.87
N LYS A 15 20.62 2.48 5.88
CA LYS A 15 21.23 2.66 7.22
C LYS A 15 22.63 3.30 7.17
N LYS A 16 22.89 4.13 6.15
CA LYS A 16 24.13 4.92 6.01
C LYS A 16 24.15 6.14 6.94
N ILE A 17 22.97 6.64 7.28
CA ILE A 17 22.76 7.74 8.24
C ILE A 17 21.77 7.30 9.32
N SER A 18 21.88 7.89 10.49
CA SER A 18 20.90 7.69 11.56
C SER A 18 19.60 8.46 11.26
N ILE A 19 18.53 8.12 11.98
CA ILE A 19 17.30 8.91 11.94
C ILE A 19 17.56 10.36 12.38
N ASP A 20 18.39 10.58 13.39
CA ASP A 20 18.71 11.92 13.90
C ASP A 20 19.49 12.76 12.89
N ASP A 21 20.42 12.15 12.16
CA ASP A 21 21.15 12.81 11.07
C ASP A 21 20.21 13.10 9.89
N PHE A 22 19.34 12.15 9.53
CA PHE A 22 18.29 12.38 8.53
C PHE A 22 17.41 13.57 8.92
N ALA A 23 16.99 13.71 10.19
CA ALA A 23 16.17 14.85 10.66
C ALA A 23 16.85 16.17 10.38
N ARG A 24 18.11 16.22 10.81
CA ARG A 24 18.92 17.44 10.78
C ARG A 24 19.17 17.88 9.34
N GLU A 25 19.43 16.93 8.45
CA GLU A 25 19.75 17.20 7.06
C GLU A 25 18.52 17.43 6.18
N TYR A 26 17.45 16.68 6.41
CA TYR A 26 16.18 16.79 5.68
C TYR A 26 15.39 18.03 6.12
N GLY A 27 15.60 18.52 7.34
CA GLY A 27 15.03 19.77 7.84
C GLY A 27 13.60 19.63 8.38
N VAL A 28 13.27 18.47 8.94
CA VAL A 28 11.91 18.13 9.41
C VAL A 28 11.90 17.82 10.89
N ASN A 29 10.89 18.34 11.60
CA ASN A 29 10.58 17.89 12.96
C ASN A 29 9.76 16.60 12.90
N PHE A 30 10.35 15.53 13.42
CA PHE A 30 9.81 14.18 13.32
C PHE A 30 8.54 13.88 14.13
N LEU A 31 8.11 14.81 14.97
CA LEU A 31 6.80 14.71 15.62
C LEU A 31 5.64 14.82 14.59
N ASP A 32 5.88 15.45 13.43
CA ASP A 32 4.90 15.62 12.34
C ASP A 32 5.11 14.66 11.15
N ASN A 33 5.98 13.65 11.29
CA ASN A 33 6.33 12.69 10.21
C ASN A 33 5.11 12.08 9.52
N LYS A 34 4.09 11.71 10.30
CA LYS A 34 2.87 11.09 9.77
C LYS A 34 2.07 12.05 8.89
N ARG A 35 2.02 13.35 9.22
CA ARG A 35 1.33 14.32 8.38
C ARG A 35 2.13 14.64 7.13
N GLN A 36 3.45 14.76 7.27
CA GLN A 36 4.29 15.09 6.13
C GLN A 36 4.32 13.98 5.08
N ILE A 37 4.46 12.71 5.48
CA ILE A 37 4.46 11.61 4.52
C ILE A 37 3.10 11.48 3.84
N LEU A 38 2.00 11.74 4.57
CA LEU A 38 0.67 11.81 3.98
C LEU A 38 0.56 12.94 2.94
N MET A 39 1.13 14.11 3.22
CA MET A 39 1.20 15.23 2.27
C MET A 39 2.03 14.86 1.04
N MET A 40 3.21 14.26 1.22
CA MET A 40 4.08 13.84 0.11
C MET A 40 3.38 12.82 -0.80
N LEU A 41 2.68 11.83 -0.22
CA LEU A 41 1.86 10.88 -0.99
C LEU A 41 0.70 11.57 -1.71
N ASN A 42 0.07 12.57 -1.09
CA ASN A 42 -1.03 13.31 -1.68
C ASN A 42 -0.55 14.18 -2.86
N ASP A 43 0.61 14.82 -2.71
CA ASP A 43 1.24 15.60 -3.77
C ASP A 43 1.64 14.69 -4.94
N ALA A 44 2.26 13.54 -4.64
CA ALA A 44 2.58 12.50 -5.62
C ALA A 44 1.32 12.02 -6.38
N PHE A 45 0.21 11.84 -5.66
CA PHE A 45 -1.05 11.43 -6.28
C PHE A 45 -1.58 12.49 -7.24
N ASN A 46 -1.53 13.77 -6.85
CA ASN A 46 -2.02 14.88 -7.67
C ASN A 46 -1.13 15.15 -8.89
N SER A 47 0.19 14.99 -8.75
CA SER A 47 1.16 15.15 -9.84
C SER A 47 1.33 13.90 -10.71
N LYS A 48 0.79 12.75 -10.28
CA LYS A 48 1.04 11.41 -10.85
C LYS A 48 2.52 11.04 -10.88
N ASP A 49 3.25 11.41 -9.84
CA ASP A 49 4.67 11.14 -9.71
C ASP A 49 4.90 9.77 -9.05
N SER A 50 5.12 8.74 -9.88
CA SER A 50 5.39 7.37 -9.40
C SER A 50 6.65 7.27 -8.53
N GLU A 51 7.65 8.11 -8.79
CA GLU A 51 8.91 8.08 -8.06
C GLU A 51 8.71 8.70 -6.67
N GLU A 52 7.95 9.79 -6.58
CA GLU A 52 7.59 10.40 -5.30
C GLU A 52 6.72 9.46 -4.43
N VAL A 53 5.85 8.64 -5.03
CA VAL A 53 5.15 7.56 -4.30
C VAL A 53 6.17 6.58 -3.70
N GLU A 54 7.15 6.13 -4.48
CA GLU A 54 8.16 5.18 -3.99
C GLU A 54 8.94 5.73 -2.79
N TYR A 55 9.50 6.93 -2.91
CA TYR A 55 10.29 7.53 -1.84
C TYR A 55 9.45 7.82 -0.59
N SER A 56 8.22 8.29 -0.76
CA SER A 56 7.31 8.55 0.35
C SER A 56 6.94 7.26 1.08
N MET A 57 6.70 6.17 0.34
CA MET A 57 6.40 4.87 0.94
C MET A 57 7.62 4.30 1.69
N LEU A 58 8.80 4.37 1.08
CA LEU A 58 10.05 3.94 1.70
C LEU A 58 10.28 4.67 3.03
N LEU A 59 10.14 6.00 3.03
CA LEU A 59 10.25 6.80 4.24
C LEU A 59 9.18 6.42 5.28
N GLY A 60 7.94 6.21 4.85
CA GLY A 60 6.82 5.73 5.67
C GLY A 60 7.12 4.42 6.40
N PHE A 61 7.75 3.46 5.72
CA PHE A 61 8.18 2.22 6.35
C PHE A 61 9.30 2.43 7.38
N HIS A 62 10.32 3.22 7.04
CA HIS A 62 11.45 3.47 7.94
C HIS A 62 11.05 4.22 9.22
N LEU A 63 10.07 5.12 9.12
CA LEU A 63 9.59 5.90 10.26
C LEU A 63 8.37 5.27 10.97
N ASN A 64 7.91 4.10 10.51
CA ASN A 64 6.68 3.46 11.01
C ASN A 64 5.48 4.43 11.05
N ALA A 65 5.29 5.19 9.96
CA ALA A 65 4.39 6.33 9.93
C ALA A 65 2.93 5.97 9.63
N PHE A 66 2.70 4.86 8.93
CA PHE A 66 1.37 4.51 8.42
C PHE A 66 0.37 4.29 9.55
N SER A 67 -0.71 5.05 9.50
CA SER A 67 -1.79 5.03 10.48
C SER A 67 -3.15 4.95 9.74
N PRO A 68 -4.27 4.67 10.44
CA PRO A 68 -5.58 4.57 9.80
C PRO A 68 -5.99 5.80 8.97
N GLU A 69 -5.43 6.98 9.23
CA GLU A 69 -5.70 8.22 8.47
C GLU A 69 -5.21 8.15 7.01
N TYR A 70 -4.28 7.25 6.70
CA TYR A 70 -3.75 7.03 5.36
C TYR A 70 -4.70 6.23 4.47
N ALA A 71 -5.62 5.47 5.06
CA ALA A 71 -6.46 4.52 4.33
C ALA A 71 -7.18 5.14 3.11
N PRO A 72 -7.80 6.33 3.18
CA PRO A 72 -8.48 6.92 2.03
C PRO A 72 -7.53 7.23 0.86
N LEU A 73 -6.33 7.75 1.14
CA LEU A 73 -5.34 8.05 0.11
C LEU A 73 -4.71 6.78 -0.46
N LEU A 74 -4.40 5.82 0.41
CA LEU A 74 -3.86 4.52 0.00
C LEU A 74 -4.85 3.75 -0.88
N CYS A 75 -6.15 3.79 -0.60
CA CYS A 75 -7.16 3.21 -1.51
C CYS A 75 -7.17 3.88 -2.88
N LYS A 76 -6.97 5.21 -2.96
CA LYS A 76 -6.87 5.90 -4.26
C LYS A 76 -5.62 5.49 -5.03
N LEU A 77 -4.47 5.43 -4.37
CA LEU A 77 -3.22 4.96 -4.97
C LEU A 77 -3.31 3.48 -5.37
N LEU A 78 -3.96 2.63 -4.56
CA LEU A 78 -4.15 1.21 -4.87
C LEU A 78 -4.87 0.98 -6.21
N LEU A 79 -5.72 1.90 -6.64
CA LEU A 79 -6.47 1.81 -7.89
C LEU A 79 -5.87 2.66 -9.02
N ALA A 80 -4.78 3.39 -8.74
CA ALA A 80 -4.06 4.17 -9.74
C ALA A 80 -3.18 3.29 -10.63
N ASP A 81 -3.15 3.54 -11.93
CA ASP A 81 -2.43 2.74 -12.93
C ASP A 81 -1.07 3.30 -13.35
N TRP A 82 -0.67 4.44 -12.78
CA TRP A 82 0.53 5.19 -13.16
C TRP A 82 1.77 4.93 -12.28
N HIS A 83 1.69 3.99 -11.32
CA HIS A 83 2.82 3.57 -10.47
C HIS A 83 2.86 2.05 -10.30
N TYR A 84 3.84 1.55 -9.53
CA TYR A 84 4.07 0.10 -9.31
C TYR A 84 4.04 -0.35 -7.85
N LYS A 85 3.58 0.50 -6.93
CA LYS A 85 3.63 0.24 -5.48
C LYS A 85 2.41 -0.48 -4.89
N HIS A 86 1.59 -1.11 -5.72
CA HIS A 86 0.33 -1.74 -5.31
C HIS A 86 0.49 -2.81 -4.24
N GLU A 87 1.52 -3.64 -4.34
CA GLU A 87 1.74 -4.70 -3.34
C GLU A 87 2.16 -4.13 -1.97
N ASP A 88 2.96 -3.05 -1.96
CA ASP A 88 3.33 -2.34 -0.74
C ASP A 88 2.09 -1.69 -0.10
N ILE A 89 1.19 -1.14 -0.92
CA ILE A 89 -0.06 -0.53 -0.46
C ILE A 89 -0.96 -1.59 0.17
N VAL A 90 -1.16 -2.75 -0.49
CA VAL A 90 -1.93 -3.87 0.08
C VAL A 90 -1.33 -4.34 1.40
N PHE A 91 0.00 -4.43 1.49
CA PHE A 91 0.68 -4.79 2.74
C PHE A 91 0.37 -3.80 3.87
N ILE A 92 0.41 -2.50 3.60
CA ILE A 92 0.06 -1.48 4.60
C ILE A 92 -1.41 -1.61 5.02
N LEU A 93 -2.34 -1.70 4.06
CA LEU A 93 -3.78 -1.79 4.36
C LEU A 93 -4.11 -3.05 5.17
N GLN A 94 -3.47 -4.19 4.87
CA GLN A 94 -3.56 -5.41 5.66
C GLN A 94 -3.15 -5.18 7.13
N LYS A 95 -2.06 -4.44 7.37
CA LYS A 95 -1.62 -4.12 8.74
C LYS A 95 -2.56 -3.17 9.46
N LEU A 96 -3.14 -2.22 8.73
CA LEU A 96 -4.09 -1.26 9.30
C LEU A 96 -5.43 -1.90 9.66
N LYS A 97 -5.83 -2.98 8.97
CA LYS A 97 -7.11 -3.70 9.18
C LYS A 97 -8.32 -2.76 9.21
N ASN A 98 -8.29 -1.69 8.43
CA ASN A 98 -9.32 -0.67 8.45
C ASN A 98 -10.54 -1.13 7.64
N PRO A 99 -11.75 -1.25 8.23
CA PRO A 99 -12.95 -1.69 7.53
C PRO A 99 -13.30 -0.86 6.29
N ASN A 100 -12.93 0.43 6.27
CA ASN A 100 -13.19 1.31 5.13
C ASN A 100 -12.34 0.99 3.88
N THR A 101 -11.46 0.00 3.96
CA THR A 101 -10.57 -0.41 2.86
C THR A 101 -11.06 -1.68 2.14
N VAL A 102 -12.14 -2.30 2.62
CA VAL A 102 -12.70 -3.53 2.06
C VAL A 102 -12.99 -3.39 0.57
N ASP A 103 -13.66 -2.31 0.16
CA ASP A 103 -14.05 -2.11 -1.24
C ASP A 103 -12.82 -1.95 -2.14
N CYS A 104 -11.86 -1.10 -1.77
CA CYS A 104 -10.67 -0.88 -2.62
C CYS A 104 -9.77 -2.13 -2.70
N LEU A 105 -9.69 -2.93 -1.62
CA LEU A 105 -9.01 -4.24 -1.62
C LEU A 105 -9.75 -5.28 -2.46
N TYR A 106 -11.08 -5.22 -2.53
CA TYR A 106 -11.85 -6.08 -3.42
C TYR A 106 -11.64 -5.69 -4.89
N ASP A 107 -11.70 -4.41 -5.20
CA ASP A 107 -11.58 -3.91 -6.57
C ASP A 107 -10.20 -4.20 -7.17
N VAL A 108 -9.12 -4.07 -6.39
CA VAL A 108 -7.75 -4.30 -6.90
C VAL A 108 -7.50 -5.76 -7.31
N ILE A 109 -8.29 -6.73 -6.81
CA ILE A 109 -8.18 -8.14 -7.19
C ILE A 109 -8.42 -8.35 -8.69
N PHE A 110 -9.24 -7.49 -9.29
CA PHE A 110 -9.60 -7.57 -10.72
C PHE A 110 -8.95 -6.47 -11.56
N ALA A 111 -8.19 -5.57 -10.94
CA ALA A 111 -7.48 -4.52 -11.63
C ALA A 111 -6.37 -5.09 -12.51
N LYS A 112 -6.12 -4.42 -13.65
CA LYS A 112 -5.04 -4.76 -14.57
C LYS A 112 -4.07 -3.60 -14.62
N PHE A 113 -2.84 -3.84 -14.19
CA PHE A 113 -1.74 -2.89 -14.31
C PHE A 113 -0.78 -3.37 -15.38
N SER A 114 -0.30 -2.46 -16.23
CA SER A 114 0.58 -2.80 -17.36
C SER A 114 1.85 -3.53 -16.91
N TYR A 115 2.41 -3.15 -15.76
CA TYR A 115 3.60 -3.79 -15.20
C TYR A 115 3.34 -5.21 -14.63
N LEU A 116 2.07 -5.63 -14.52
CA LEU A 116 1.64 -6.96 -14.07
C LEU A 116 0.97 -7.78 -15.20
N GLU A 117 1.02 -7.33 -16.46
CA GLU A 117 0.33 -8.01 -17.56
C GLU A 117 0.77 -9.49 -17.73
N TYR A 118 2.02 -9.79 -17.38
CA TYR A 118 2.60 -11.13 -17.43
C TYR A 118 2.69 -11.81 -16.05
N ASP A 119 2.00 -11.29 -15.02
CA ASP A 119 1.97 -11.92 -13.70
C ASP A 119 0.97 -13.09 -13.64
N ASP A 120 1.43 -14.27 -14.05
CA ASP A 120 0.66 -15.52 -13.93
C ASP A 120 0.46 -15.95 -12.45
N SER A 121 1.16 -15.33 -11.50
CA SER A 121 1.10 -15.72 -10.09
C SER A 121 -0.08 -15.11 -9.32
N TYR A 122 -0.72 -14.09 -9.90
CA TYR A 122 -1.78 -13.29 -9.28
C TYR A 122 -1.35 -12.77 -7.90
N SER A 123 -0.09 -12.33 -7.76
CA SER A 123 0.50 -12.00 -6.46
C SER A 123 -0.27 -10.90 -5.74
N LEU A 124 -0.59 -9.81 -6.45
CA LEU A 124 -1.37 -8.69 -5.90
C LEU A 124 -2.76 -9.13 -5.43
N ALA A 125 -3.51 -9.85 -6.27
CA ALA A 125 -4.83 -10.36 -5.93
C ALA A 125 -4.80 -11.30 -4.71
N ARG A 126 -3.80 -12.18 -4.63
CA ARG A 126 -3.62 -13.09 -3.48
C ARG A 126 -3.35 -12.34 -2.19
N LYS A 127 -2.52 -11.29 -2.24
CA LYS A 127 -2.23 -10.43 -1.09
C LYS A 127 -3.50 -9.68 -0.66
N ALA A 128 -4.28 -9.16 -1.61
CA ALA A 128 -5.53 -8.45 -1.30
C ALA A 128 -6.59 -9.39 -0.68
N ILE A 129 -6.72 -10.63 -1.17
CA ILE A 129 -7.59 -11.64 -0.54
C ILE A 129 -7.20 -11.92 0.92
N HIS A 130 -5.90 -11.96 1.20
CA HIS A 130 -5.41 -12.16 2.55
C HIS A 130 -5.63 -10.92 3.44
N ALA A 131 -5.47 -9.72 2.87
CA ALA A 131 -5.81 -8.47 3.54
C ALA A 131 -7.30 -8.40 3.93
N LEU A 132 -8.20 -8.80 3.03
CA LEU A 132 -9.63 -8.92 3.32
C LEU A 132 -9.91 -9.87 4.48
N ALA A 133 -9.24 -11.03 4.52
CA ALA A 133 -9.38 -11.98 5.62
C ALA A 133 -8.91 -11.40 6.96
N ASP A 134 -7.81 -10.65 6.96
CA ASP A 134 -7.24 -10.04 8.16
C ASP A 134 -8.08 -8.90 8.75
N ILE A 135 -8.93 -8.24 7.94
CA ILE A 135 -9.89 -7.22 8.39
C ILE A 135 -11.00 -7.83 9.26
N ASP A 136 -11.43 -9.05 8.95
CA ASP A 136 -12.42 -9.84 9.72
C ASP A 136 -13.72 -9.12 10.09
N THR A 137 -14.28 -8.36 9.15
CA THR A 137 -15.65 -7.80 9.25
C THR A 137 -16.65 -8.63 8.45
N ASN A 138 -17.95 -8.42 8.70
CA ASN A 138 -19.02 -9.05 7.93
C ASN A 138 -18.94 -8.69 6.44
N GLU A 139 -18.58 -7.44 6.14
CA GLU A 139 -18.39 -6.93 4.78
C GLU A 139 -17.22 -7.64 4.09
N ALA A 140 -16.07 -7.73 4.76
CA ALA A 140 -14.90 -8.43 4.23
C ALA A 140 -15.19 -9.93 4.00
N ARG A 141 -15.91 -10.56 4.93
CA ARG A 141 -16.36 -11.95 4.81
C ARG A 141 -17.33 -12.15 3.64
N ALA A 142 -18.25 -11.22 3.41
CA ALA A 142 -19.16 -11.25 2.26
C ALA A 142 -18.38 -11.14 0.94
N MET A 143 -17.34 -10.30 0.88
CA MET A 143 -16.46 -10.21 -0.30
C MET A 143 -15.70 -11.52 -0.52
N LEU A 144 -15.15 -12.14 0.53
CA LEU A 144 -14.51 -13.46 0.43
C LEU A 144 -15.48 -14.54 -0.06
N GLN A 145 -16.75 -14.53 0.39
CA GLN A 145 -17.78 -15.45 -0.10
C GLN A 145 -18.05 -15.26 -1.59
N ARG A 146 -18.12 -14.01 -2.09
CA ARG A 146 -18.23 -13.74 -3.52
C ARG A 146 -17.03 -14.28 -4.29
N LEU A 147 -15.82 -14.00 -3.82
CA LEU A 147 -14.58 -14.48 -4.44
C LEU A 147 -14.47 -16.00 -4.45
N SER A 148 -15.05 -16.68 -3.45
CA SER A 148 -15.11 -18.14 -3.38
C SER A 148 -15.94 -18.80 -4.49
N ASN A 149 -16.66 -18.00 -5.29
CA ASN A 149 -17.40 -18.39 -6.48
C ASN A 149 -16.83 -17.79 -7.77
N SER A 150 -15.64 -17.17 -7.73
CA SER A 150 -15.00 -16.57 -8.90
C SER A 150 -14.72 -17.60 -10.00
N ASP A 151 -14.84 -17.20 -11.27
CA ASP A 151 -14.46 -18.04 -12.41
C ASP A 151 -12.94 -18.27 -12.49
N ILE A 152 -12.15 -17.34 -11.94
CA ILE A 152 -10.69 -17.40 -11.89
C ILE A 152 -10.28 -18.42 -10.81
N PRO A 153 -9.71 -19.60 -11.18
CA PRO A 153 -9.49 -20.69 -10.23
C PRO A 153 -8.61 -20.31 -9.04
N ILE A 154 -7.53 -19.56 -9.28
CA ILE A 154 -6.60 -19.14 -8.23
C ILE A 154 -7.25 -18.19 -7.21
N ILE A 155 -8.10 -17.26 -7.65
CA ILE A 155 -8.86 -16.37 -6.75
C ILE A 155 -9.86 -17.20 -5.93
N ARG A 156 -10.61 -18.08 -6.60
CA ARG A 156 -11.60 -18.97 -5.98
C ARG A 156 -11.00 -19.82 -4.88
N GLU A 157 -9.90 -20.50 -5.17
CA GLU A 157 -9.22 -21.38 -4.22
C GLU A 157 -8.66 -20.62 -3.02
N LYS A 158 -8.09 -19.42 -3.24
CA LYS A 158 -7.53 -18.60 -2.17
C LYS A 158 -8.61 -18.06 -1.25
N ALA A 159 -9.73 -17.58 -1.79
CA ALA A 159 -10.87 -17.12 -0.99
C ALA A 159 -11.48 -18.27 -0.18
N LYS A 160 -11.68 -19.45 -0.80
CA LYS A 160 -12.14 -20.66 -0.07
C LYS A 160 -11.19 -21.05 1.07
N LYS A 161 -9.88 -20.86 0.89
CA LYS A 161 -8.91 -21.14 1.97
C LYS A 161 -9.07 -20.15 3.14
N GLN A 162 -9.27 -18.86 2.86
CA GLN A 162 -9.45 -17.87 3.93
C GLN A 162 -10.74 -18.08 4.73
N LEU A 163 -11.83 -18.54 4.11
CA LEU A 163 -13.11 -18.79 4.79
C LEU A 163 -13.14 -20.03 5.70
N LYS A 164 -12.08 -20.87 5.68
CA LYS A 164 -11.99 -22.08 6.51
C LYS A 164 -11.39 -21.83 7.89
N TYR A 165 -10.81 -20.65 8.09
CA TYR A 165 -10.21 -20.20 9.35
C TYR A 165 -11.05 -19.05 9.91
#